data_AF-A5DNM7-F1
#
_entry.id   AF-A5DNM7-F1
#
_cell.length_a   1.000
_cell.length_b   1.000
_cell.length_c   1.000
_cell.angle_alpha   90.00
_cell.angle_beta   90.00
_cell.angle_gamma   90.00
#
_symmetry.space_group_name_H-M   'P 1'
#
loop_
_entity.id
_entity.type
_entity.pdbx_description
1 polymer ?
#
loop_
_entity_poly.entity_id
_entity_poly.type
_entity_poly.pdbx_seq_one_letter_code
_entity_poly.pdbx_strand_id
1 'polypeptide(L)'
;MKHPFQIIVADTTGRYLFTTVKNVLLVIDLTSGKLVGQWKDELDNSDFLKKKYEEKFDKENDSKRQKSESGQAKVSKIPTPGPGAPPIYNYIRALRLSSDEKYLFATTDSDKAVVIFTIDHSKDNCLELKKRQPFSKRPCALSVDEDRLVVADKFGDVYSIAIEDDQVVNEKELTPILGHVSMLSDVAIVSNDKKKFIITGDRDEHIRISNYPKSFVIKNFLFGHHEFVSCLHVPNFDQSLLISGGGDDYLCLWRWYEGQLVAKIELRELIAPFLTDSHLPPERFLTETSPKEISVARILTFTNKKTGLNILVVLCEQTKAVLLFEIDAKLSVRHLQTISYEDNVLDMCYIEATNTLISAHDSDKNQLFQQQKFDEETNNFTPTTETMDAVAELNPIDVNSRNDFLPLYYINTLRKRSEH
;
A
#
# COMPACT_ATOMS: atom_id res chain seq x y z
N MET A 1 5.93 -24.29 6.31
CA MET A 1 6.63 -23.10 5.78
C MET A 1 5.89 -21.86 6.27
N LYS A 2 6.54 -20.70 6.35
CA LYS A 2 5.90 -19.46 6.79
C LYS A 2 5.22 -18.75 5.62
N HIS A 3 4.07 -18.13 5.85
CA HIS A 3 3.44 -17.27 4.86
C HIS A 3 4.26 -15.96 4.70
N PRO A 4 4.58 -15.48 3.48
CA PRO A 4 5.35 -14.26 3.29
C PRO A 4 4.74 -13.02 3.94
N PHE A 5 5.60 -12.11 4.40
CA PHE A 5 5.20 -10.77 4.85
C PHE A 5 4.83 -9.91 3.64
N GLN A 6 3.71 -9.18 3.70
CA GLN A 6 3.20 -8.41 2.55
C GLN A 6 3.56 -6.92 2.57
N ILE A 7 3.70 -6.33 3.76
CA ILE A 7 3.99 -4.90 3.90
C ILE A 7 5.09 -4.74 4.94
N ILE A 8 6.05 -3.86 4.67
CA ILE A 8 7.09 -3.49 5.62
C ILE A 8 7.31 -1.98 5.67
N VAL A 9 7.40 -1.46 6.88
CA VAL A 9 7.70 -0.06 7.19
C VAL A 9 8.67 -0.05 8.37
N ALA A 10 9.77 0.68 8.26
CA ALA A 10 10.67 0.91 9.39
C ALA A 10 10.47 2.32 9.94
N ASP A 11 10.73 2.50 11.23
CA ASP A 11 10.84 3.82 11.84
C ASP A 11 12.10 4.56 11.36
N THR A 12 12.13 5.86 11.56
CA THR A 12 13.25 6.74 11.17
C THR A 12 14.57 6.35 11.81
N THR A 13 14.53 5.77 13.02
CA THR A 13 15.73 5.33 13.74
C THR A 13 16.27 4.00 13.24
N GLY A 14 15.47 3.21 12.52
CA GLY A 14 15.82 1.86 12.09
C GLY A 14 15.77 0.82 13.20
N ARG A 15 15.18 1.16 14.35
CA ARG A 15 15.09 0.26 15.49
C ARG A 15 13.89 -0.68 15.37
N TYR A 16 12.78 -0.21 14.83
CA TYR A 16 11.52 -0.97 14.80
C TYR A 16 11.05 -1.19 13.37
N LEU A 17 10.79 -2.45 13.03
CA LEU A 17 10.16 -2.86 11.78
C LEU A 17 8.69 -3.21 12.04
N PHE A 18 7.81 -2.50 11.37
CA PHE A 18 6.37 -2.76 11.33
C PHE A 18 6.07 -3.57 10.09
N THR A 19 5.47 -4.73 10.25
CA THR A 19 5.19 -5.63 9.12
C THR A 19 3.88 -6.37 9.27
N THR A 20 3.31 -6.80 8.14
CA THR A 20 2.04 -7.53 8.11
C THR A 20 2.21 -8.92 7.51
N VAL A 21 1.49 -9.88 8.07
CA VAL A 21 1.26 -11.21 7.50
C VAL A 21 -0.24 -11.53 7.53
N LYS A 22 -0.89 -11.57 6.36
CA LYS A 22 -2.34 -11.74 6.21
C LYS A 22 -3.12 -10.64 6.96
N ASN A 23 -3.77 -11.00 8.07
CA ASN A 23 -4.53 -10.14 8.96
C ASN A 23 -3.82 -9.88 10.30
N VAL A 24 -2.52 -10.17 10.37
CA VAL A 24 -1.67 -9.94 11.55
C VAL A 24 -0.68 -8.82 11.27
N LEU A 25 -0.53 -7.93 12.24
CA LEU A 25 0.45 -6.87 12.30
C LEU A 25 1.48 -7.22 13.39
N LEU A 26 2.75 -6.99 13.09
CA LEU A 26 3.88 -7.29 13.97
C LEU A 26 4.81 -6.08 14.04
N VAL A 27 5.36 -5.83 15.23
CA VAL A 27 6.40 -4.83 15.47
C VAL A 27 7.61 -5.55 16.04
N ILE A 28 8.73 -5.44 15.35
CA ILE A 28 9.95 -6.18 15.64
C ILE A 28 11.06 -5.18 15.96
N ASP A 29 11.67 -5.32 17.13
CA ASP A 29 12.89 -4.57 17.47
C ASP A 29 14.06 -5.24 16.73
N LEU A 30 14.59 -4.57 15.70
CA LEU A 30 15.66 -5.06 14.83
C LEU A 30 17.01 -5.18 15.56
N THR A 31 17.20 -4.48 16.69
CA THR A 31 18.43 -4.56 17.47
C THR A 31 18.45 -5.82 18.34
N SER A 32 17.30 -6.15 18.95
CA SER A 32 17.18 -7.31 19.82
C SER A 32 16.68 -8.58 19.12
N GLY A 33 16.12 -8.45 17.92
CA GLY A 33 15.49 -9.54 17.18
C GLY A 33 14.19 -10.04 17.82
N LYS A 34 13.54 -9.23 18.66
CA LYS A 34 12.36 -9.63 19.43
C LYS A 34 11.09 -9.00 18.89
N LEU A 35 10.00 -9.76 18.99
CA LEU A 35 8.65 -9.23 18.82
C LEU A 35 8.31 -8.35 20.03
N VAL A 36 8.02 -7.07 19.78
CA VAL A 36 7.67 -6.06 20.80
C VAL A 36 6.25 -5.52 20.63
N GLY A 37 5.58 -5.88 19.54
CA GLY A 37 4.18 -5.54 19.33
C GLY A 37 3.51 -6.52 18.39
N GLN A 38 2.24 -6.82 18.66
CA GLN A 38 1.43 -7.69 17.82
C GLN A 38 -0.03 -7.28 17.89
N TRP A 39 -0.68 -7.32 16.74
CA TRP A 39 -2.13 -7.21 16.65
C TRP A 39 -2.66 -8.14 15.57
N LYS A 40 -3.79 -8.78 15.82
CA LYS A 40 -4.48 -9.64 14.85
C LYS A 40 -5.89 -9.11 14.66
N ASP A 41 -6.30 -8.91 13.42
CA ASP A 41 -7.68 -8.61 13.13
C ASP A 41 -8.52 -9.89 13.27
N GLU A 42 -9.26 -10.00 14.37
CA GLU A 42 -10.10 -11.15 14.67
C GLU A 42 -11.49 -11.09 14.02
N LEU A 43 -11.85 -9.97 13.40
CA LEU A 43 -13.15 -9.87 12.74
C LEU A 43 -13.24 -10.81 11.53
N ASP A 44 -14.24 -11.68 11.55
CA ASP A 44 -14.62 -12.46 10.39
C ASP A 44 -15.54 -11.63 9.48
N ASN A 45 -15.23 -11.62 8.19
CA ASN A 45 -16.06 -11.03 7.14
C ASN A 45 -17.47 -11.64 7.13
N SER A 46 -17.60 -12.91 7.55
CA SER A 46 -18.89 -13.61 7.65
C SER A 46 -19.84 -12.94 8.66
N ASP A 47 -19.32 -12.43 9.78
CA ASP A 47 -20.10 -11.73 10.80
C ASP A 47 -20.59 -10.36 10.31
N PHE A 48 -19.74 -9.62 9.58
CA PHE A 48 -20.12 -8.35 8.98
C PHE A 48 -21.22 -8.54 7.89
N LEU A 49 -21.05 -9.55 7.03
CA LEU A 49 -22.05 -9.91 6.02
C LEU A 49 -23.38 -10.33 6.67
N LYS A 50 -23.30 -11.09 7.76
CA LYS A 50 -24.46 -11.51 8.55
C LYS A 50 -25.21 -10.31 9.14
N LYS A 51 -24.52 -9.39 9.83
CA LYS A 51 -25.13 -8.18 10.40
C LYS A 51 -25.82 -7.32 9.34
N LYS A 52 -25.18 -7.14 8.18
CA LYS A 52 -25.76 -6.38 7.06
C LYS A 52 -26.99 -7.06 6.45
N TYR A 53 -26.99 -8.39 6.41
CA TYR A 53 -28.14 -9.18 5.95
C TYR A 53 -29.31 -9.08 6.94
N GLU A 54 -29.03 -9.19 8.24
CA GLU A 54 -29.99 -8.99 9.33
C GLU A 54 -30.59 -7.58 9.29
N GLU A 55 -29.79 -6.52 9.18
CA GLU A 55 -30.28 -5.14 9.08
C GLU A 55 -31.18 -4.90 7.84
N LYS A 56 -30.81 -5.47 6.68
CA LYS A 56 -31.66 -5.40 5.47
C LYS A 56 -32.97 -6.14 5.69
N PHE A 57 -32.90 -7.31 6.29
CA PHE A 57 -34.04 -8.17 6.52
C PHE A 57 -35.02 -7.57 7.55
N ASP A 58 -34.50 -6.94 8.60
CA ASP A 58 -35.29 -6.20 9.59
C ASP A 58 -36.00 -5.01 8.92
N LYS A 59 -35.31 -4.25 8.08
CA LYS A 59 -35.94 -3.17 7.28
C LYS A 59 -37.03 -3.68 6.35
N GLU A 60 -36.83 -4.83 5.71
CA GLU A 60 -37.84 -5.46 4.86
C GLU A 60 -39.04 -5.97 5.67
N ASN A 61 -38.81 -6.54 6.85
CA ASN A 61 -39.87 -6.99 7.76
C ASN A 61 -40.66 -5.82 8.35
N ASP A 62 -40.00 -4.75 8.77
CA ASP A 62 -40.65 -3.53 9.24
C ASP A 62 -41.48 -2.87 8.14
N SER A 63 -40.94 -2.82 6.91
CA SER A 63 -41.70 -2.33 5.73
C SER A 63 -42.93 -3.20 5.43
N LYS A 64 -42.87 -4.51 5.67
CA LYS A 64 -44.01 -5.44 5.51
C LYS A 64 -45.04 -5.30 6.64
N ARG A 65 -44.58 -5.10 7.88
CA ARG A 65 -45.46 -4.84 9.05
C ARG A 65 -46.20 -3.51 8.89
N GLN A 66 -45.57 -2.48 8.35
CA GLN A 66 -46.22 -1.19 8.08
C GLN A 66 -47.27 -1.26 6.94
N LYS A 67 -47.13 -2.21 6.00
CA LYS A 67 -48.08 -2.39 4.89
C LYS A 67 -49.21 -3.39 5.19
N SER A 68 -49.09 -4.22 6.23
CA SER A 68 -50.10 -5.20 6.62
C SER A 68 -49.97 -5.63 8.08
N GLU A 69 -51.05 -5.56 8.87
CA GLU A 69 -51.07 -5.93 10.30
C GLU A 69 -50.80 -7.43 10.56
N SER A 70 -50.85 -8.29 9.53
CA SER A 70 -50.74 -9.76 9.68
C SER A 70 -49.44 -10.37 9.10
N GLY A 71 -48.43 -9.58 8.81
CA GLY A 71 -47.17 -10.08 8.24
C GLY A 71 -46.34 -10.91 9.23
N GLN A 72 -46.38 -12.24 9.15
CA GLN A 72 -45.48 -13.13 9.89
C GLN A 72 -44.01 -12.82 9.53
N ALA A 73 -43.20 -12.58 10.57
CA ALA A 73 -41.75 -12.44 10.42
C ALA A 73 -41.16 -13.78 9.95
N LYS A 74 -40.52 -13.79 8.77
CA LYS A 74 -39.71 -14.93 8.34
C LYS A 74 -38.43 -14.96 9.17
N VAL A 75 -37.85 -16.15 9.40
CA VAL A 75 -36.51 -16.28 10.02
C VAL A 75 -35.47 -16.23 8.91
N SER A 76 -34.42 -15.41 9.09
CA SER A 76 -33.31 -15.30 8.14
C SER A 76 -32.49 -16.59 8.10
N LYS A 77 -32.22 -17.10 6.90
CA LYS A 77 -31.10 -18.03 6.67
C LYS A 77 -29.99 -17.23 6.03
N ILE A 78 -28.83 -17.19 6.67
CA ILE A 78 -27.64 -16.54 6.15
C ILE A 78 -27.25 -17.25 4.85
N PRO A 79 -27.03 -16.52 3.74
CA PRO A 79 -26.45 -17.12 2.54
C PRO A 79 -25.03 -17.60 2.87
N THR A 80 -24.86 -18.90 3.11
CA THR A 80 -23.54 -19.51 3.11
C THR A 80 -23.02 -19.49 1.67
N PRO A 81 -21.77 -19.06 1.41
CA PRO A 81 -21.20 -19.13 0.08
C PRO A 81 -21.32 -20.57 -0.47
N GLY A 82 -21.96 -20.72 -1.63
CA GLY A 82 -22.14 -22.03 -2.26
C GLY A 82 -20.81 -22.61 -2.76
N PRO A 83 -20.80 -23.89 -3.16
CA PRO A 83 -19.64 -24.50 -3.80
C PRO A 83 -19.14 -23.64 -4.98
N GLY A 84 -17.86 -23.27 -4.98
CA GLY A 84 -17.25 -22.44 -6.03
C GLY A 84 -17.30 -20.92 -5.79
N ALA A 85 -17.86 -20.45 -4.68
CA ALA A 85 -17.70 -19.04 -4.31
C ALA A 85 -16.21 -18.71 -4.10
N PRO A 86 -15.74 -17.55 -4.60
CA PRO A 86 -14.34 -17.17 -4.43
C PRO A 86 -13.98 -17.06 -2.94
N PRO A 87 -12.79 -17.50 -2.55
CA PRO A 87 -12.32 -17.37 -1.17
C PRO A 87 -12.35 -15.91 -0.73
N ILE A 88 -12.90 -15.67 0.47
CA ILE A 88 -12.88 -14.36 1.10
C ILE A 88 -11.55 -14.24 1.85
N TYR A 89 -10.75 -13.26 1.46
CA TYR A 89 -9.47 -12.99 2.08
C TYR A 89 -9.55 -11.78 3.00
N ASN A 90 -8.93 -11.89 4.18
CA ASN A 90 -8.77 -10.77 5.12
C ASN A 90 -7.30 -10.33 5.08
N TYR A 91 -7.07 -9.14 4.53
CA TYR A 91 -5.75 -8.51 4.50
C TYR A 91 -5.71 -7.24 5.34
N ILE A 92 -4.52 -6.97 5.86
CA ILE A 92 -4.05 -5.59 6.02
C ILE A 92 -3.49 -5.13 4.66
N ARG A 93 -3.99 -4.03 4.10
CA ARG A 93 -3.63 -3.59 2.73
C ARG A 93 -2.73 -2.37 2.67
N ALA A 94 -2.75 -1.54 3.69
CA ALA A 94 -1.89 -0.38 3.81
C ALA A 94 -1.41 -0.29 5.26
N LEU A 95 -0.19 0.22 5.42
CA LEU A 95 0.44 0.47 6.70
C LEU A 95 1.17 1.81 6.63
N ARG A 96 0.97 2.69 7.62
CA ARG A 96 1.58 4.02 7.63
C ARG A 96 1.82 4.50 9.05
N LEU A 97 2.99 5.09 9.31
CA LEU A 97 3.29 5.79 10.55
C LEU A 97 2.86 7.26 10.46
N SER A 98 2.51 7.87 11.60
CA SER A 98 2.44 9.33 11.71
C SER A 98 3.83 9.95 11.59
N SER A 99 3.90 11.24 11.26
CA SER A 99 5.18 11.96 11.11
C SER A 99 6.04 11.98 12.38
N ASP A 100 5.41 11.88 13.56
CA ASP A 100 6.08 11.79 14.86
C ASP A 100 6.20 10.35 15.39
N GLU A 101 5.80 9.36 14.57
CA GLU A 101 5.88 7.93 14.84
C GLU A 101 5.16 7.46 16.12
N LYS A 102 4.25 8.28 16.66
CA LYS A 102 3.40 7.90 17.80
C LYS A 102 2.19 7.07 17.41
N TYR A 103 1.78 7.13 16.15
CA TYR A 103 0.62 6.43 15.64
C TYR A 103 0.98 5.52 14.47
N LEU A 104 0.30 4.38 14.42
CA LEU A 104 0.34 3.47 13.30
C LEU A 104 -1.07 3.28 12.74
N PHE A 105 -1.19 3.39 11.43
CA PHE A 105 -2.45 3.26 10.71
C PHE A 105 -2.39 2.02 9.83
N ALA A 106 -3.45 1.21 9.87
CA ALA A 106 -3.62 0.08 8.96
C ALA A 106 -5.04 0.02 8.41
N THR A 107 -5.20 -0.49 7.18
CA THR A 107 -6.51 -0.75 6.57
C THR A 107 -6.89 -2.22 6.71
N THR A 108 -8.17 -2.50 6.92
CA THR A 108 -8.69 -3.87 7.15
C THR A 108 -9.76 -4.22 6.13
N ASP A 109 -9.68 -5.43 5.58
CA ASP A 109 -10.67 -5.94 4.60
C ASP A 109 -11.98 -6.45 5.25
N SER A 110 -11.93 -6.87 6.52
CA SER A 110 -13.01 -7.55 7.25
C SER A 110 -14.26 -6.69 7.44
N ASP A 111 -14.07 -5.39 7.66
CA ASP A 111 -15.14 -4.42 7.90
C ASP A 111 -14.90 -3.09 7.16
N LYS A 112 -13.94 -3.07 6.22
CA LYS A 112 -13.55 -1.88 5.45
C LYS A 112 -13.16 -0.71 6.36
N ALA A 113 -12.45 -1.00 7.44
CA ALA A 113 -12.06 0.00 8.40
C ALA A 113 -10.60 0.43 8.25
N VAL A 114 -10.32 1.62 8.76
CA VAL A 114 -8.98 1.99 9.20
C VAL A 114 -8.88 1.75 10.69
N VAL A 115 -7.81 1.08 11.12
CA VAL A 115 -7.43 0.95 12.52
C VAL A 115 -6.28 1.89 12.82
N ILE A 116 -6.36 2.56 13.97
CA ILE A 116 -5.37 3.51 14.48
C ILE A 116 -4.84 2.95 15.79
N PHE A 117 -3.53 2.76 15.87
CA PHE A 117 -2.83 2.35 17.08
C PHE A 117 -2.01 3.50 17.64
N THR A 118 -1.99 3.65 18.96
CA THR A 118 -0.91 4.35 19.64
C THR A 118 0.28 3.40 19.81
N ILE A 119 1.49 3.93 19.65
CA ILE A 119 2.74 3.20 19.84
C ILE A 119 3.35 3.61 21.18
N ASP A 120 3.51 2.65 22.09
CA ASP A 120 4.19 2.81 23.37
C ASP A 120 5.19 1.67 23.61
N HIS A 121 6.45 1.91 23.25
CA HIS A 121 7.53 0.93 23.39
C HIS A 121 7.90 0.58 24.85
N SER A 122 7.29 1.23 25.85
CA SER A 122 7.48 0.85 27.27
C SER A 122 6.62 -0.34 27.69
N LYS A 123 5.60 -0.70 26.90
CA LYS A 123 4.70 -1.84 27.15
C LYS A 123 5.23 -3.13 26.50
N ASP A 124 4.81 -4.28 27.03
CA ASP A 124 5.12 -5.59 26.46
C ASP A 124 4.57 -5.76 25.03
N ASN A 125 3.38 -5.22 24.77
CA ASN A 125 2.85 -5.02 23.43
C ASN A 125 2.80 -3.51 23.17
N CYS A 126 3.66 -3.02 22.28
CA CYS A 126 3.74 -1.59 22.02
C CYS A 126 2.55 -1.03 21.25
N LEU A 127 1.68 -1.88 20.67
CA LEU A 127 0.50 -1.46 19.93
C LEU A 127 -0.73 -1.49 20.83
N GLU A 128 -1.37 -0.33 20.97
CA GLU A 128 -2.68 -0.21 21.61
C GLU A 128 -3.69 0.32 20.60
N LEU A 129 -4.73 -0.47 20.31
CA LEU A 129 -5.78 -0.08 19.36
C LEU A 129 -6.59 1.07 19.96
N LYS A 130 -6.41 2.28 19.41
CA LYS A 130 -7.11 3.49 19.81
C LYS A 130 -8.46 3.60 19.12
N LYS A 131 -8.52 3.38 17.80
CA LYS A 131 -9.73 3.58 17.01
C LYS A 131 -9.85 2.59 15.86
N ARG A 132 -11.06 2.12 15.59
CA ARG A 132 -11.43 1.36 14.39
C ARG A 132 -12.56 2.10 13.68
N GLN A 133 -12.26 2.77 12.57
CA GLN A 133 -13.18 3.61 11.82
C GLN A 133 -13.65 2.89 10.56
N PRO A 134 -14.91 2.39 10.47
CA PRO A 134 -15.44 1.78 9.27
C PRO A 134 -15.77 2.80 8.18
N PHE A 135 -15.67 2.37 6.93
CA PHE A 135 -16.01 3.14 5.73
C PHE A 135 -16.97 2.37 4.83
N SER A 136 -17.81 3.10 4.09
CA SER A 136 -18.83 2.49 3.20
C SER A 136 -18.20 1.64 2.08
N LYS A 137 -17.01 2.04 1.64
CA LYS A 137 -16.16 1.39 0.65
C LYS A 137 -14.80 1.10 1.26
N ARG A 138 -14.08 0.15 0.66
CA ARG A 138 -12.81 -0.34 1.18
C ARG A 138 -11.72 0.75 1.06
N PRO A 139 -11.09 1.17 2.17
CA PRO A 139 -9.87 1.97 2.13
C PRO A 139 -8.74 1.23 1.42
N CYS A 140 -7.99 1.92 0.56
CA CYS A 140 -6.89 1.34 -0.20
C CYS A 140 -5.57 2.13 -0.09
N ALA A 141 -5.61 3.42 0.23
CA ALA A 141 -4.40 4.22 0.44
C ALA A 141 -4.56 5.21 1.59
N LEU A 142 -3.44 5.55 2.23
CA LEU A 142 -3.38 6.38 3.43
C LEU A 142 -2.31 7.46 3.28
N SER A 143 -2.63 8.68 3.68
CA SER A 143 -1.66 9.78 3.85
C SER A 143 -1.90 10.48 5.18
N VAL A 144 -0.88 11.15 5.71
CA VAL A 144 -0.95 11.79 7.03
C VAL A 144 -0.63 13.27 6.88
N ASP A 145 -1.45 14.12 7.50
CA ASP A 145 -1.21 15.54 7.62
C ASP A 145 -1.35 15.98 9.07
N GLU A 146 -0.23 16.12 9.78
CA GLU A 146 -0.19 16.54 11.19
C GLU A 146 -1.16 15.70 12.06
N ASP A 147 -2.31 16.25 12.43
CA ASP A 147 -3.35 15.65 13.28
C ASP A 147 -4.46 14.93 12.51
N ARG A 148 -4.37 14.85 11.18
CA ARG A 148 -5.38 14.24 10.31
C ARG A 148 -4.84 13.06 9.52
N LEU A 149 -5.65 12.02 9.44
CA LEU A 149 -5.44 10.89 8.55
C LEU A 149 -6.34 11.03 7.32
N VAL A 150 -5.71 11.00 6.15
CA VAL A 150 -6.36 11.05 4.84
C VAL A 150 -6.49 9.63 4.31
N VAL A 151 -7.72 9.24 3.98
CA VAL A 151 -8.08 7.87 3.64
C VAL A 151 -8.73 7.85 2.26
N ALA A 152 -8.06 7.26 1.28
CA ALA A 152 -8.62 7.04 -0.05
C ALA A 152 -9.25 5.65 -0.15
N ASP A 153 -10.42 5.58 -0.78
CA ASP A 153 -11.14 4.32 -0.98
C ASP A 153 -11.12 3.83 -2.43
N LYS A 154 -11.44 2.54 -2.58
CA LYS A 154 -11.45 1.82 -3.86
C LYS A 154 -12.49 2.34 -4.87
N PHE A 155 -13.39 3.24 -4.49
CA PHE A 155 -14.49 3.74 -5.33
C PHE A 155 -14.32 5.19 -5.76
N GLY A 156 -13.28 5.86 -5.28
CA GLY A 156 -12.93 7.20 -5.74
C GLY A 156 -12.99 8.27 -4.65
N ASP A 157 -13.54 7.97 -3.47
CA ASP A 157 -13.72 8.96 -2.42
C ASP A 157 -12.50 9.04 -1.52
N VAL A 158 -12.22 10.25 -1.03
CA VAL A 158 -11.22 10.49 0.02
C VAL A 158 -11.89 11.14 1.22
N TYR A 159 -11.53 10.66 2.40
CA TYR A 159 -11.98 11.17 3.68
C TYR A 159 -10.79 11.73 4.46
N SER A 160 -11.08 12.62 5.41
CA SER A 160 -10.08 13.15 6.34
C SER A 160 -10.63 13.07 7.75
N ILE A 161 -10.05 12.20 8.58
CA ILE A 161 -10.46 11.97 9.96
C ILE A 161 -9.40 12.51 10.93
N ALA A 162 -9.80 12.98 12.10
CA ALA A 162 -8.86 13.37 13.15
C ALA A 162 -8.23 12.12 13.78
N ILE A 163 -6.92 12.13 13.99
CA ILE A 163 -6.15 11.02 14.58
C ILE A 163 -6.44 10.91 16.08
N GLU A 164 -6.52 12.05 16.77
CA GLU A 164 -6.70 12.13 18.22
C GLU A 164 -8.14 11.86 18.69
N ASP A 165 -9.12 12.02 17.79
CA ASP A 165 -10.53 11.81 18.12
C ASP A 165 -10.87 10.32 18.22
N ASP A 166 -11.20 9.87 19.44
CA ASP A 166 -11.59 8.49 19.72
C ASP A 166 -12.98 8.11 19.21
N GLN A 167 -13.84 9.09 18.89
CA GLN A 167 -15.21 8.80 18.49
C GLN A 167 -15.26 8.11 17.13
N VAL A 168 -15.84 6.91 17.11
CA VAL A 168 -16.11 6.18 15.87
C VAL A 168 -17.34 6.79 15.21
N VAL A 169 -17.15 7.37 14.03
CA VAL A 169 -18.24 8.00 13.25
C VAL A 169 -18.95 6.93 12.43
N ASN A 170 -20.27 7.04 12.28
CA ASN A 170 -21.00 6.12 11.41
C ASN A 170 -20.53 6.26 9.96
N GLU A 171 -20.32 5.16 9.23
CA GLU A 171 -19.90 5.19 7.82
C GLU A 171 -20.82 6.02 6.90
N LYS A 172 -22.09 6.22 7.28
CA LYS A 172 -23.09 7.02 6.55
C LYS A 172 -23.02 8.51 6.84
N GLU A 173 -22.36 8.89 7.94
CA GLU A 173 -22.17 10.28 8.37
C GLU A 173 -20.83 10.84 7.89
N LEU A 174 -19.91 9.96 7.47
CA LEU A 174 -18.65 10.37 6.85
C LEU A 174 -18.92 11.04 5.49
N THR A 175 -18.46 12.28 5.36
CA THR A 175 -18.51 13.03 4.10
C THR A 175 -17.15 13.04 3.41
N PRO A 176 -17.06 12.62 2.14
CA PRO A 176 -15.84 12.75 1.35
C PRO A 176 -15.39 14.22 1.25
N ILE A 177 -14.08 14.45 1.30
CA ILE A 177 -13.46 15.76 1.03
C ILE A 177 -13.21 15.97 -0.47
N LEU A 178 -13.10 14.88 -1.25
CA LEU A 178 -13.08 14.86 -2.71
C LEU A 178 -13.57 13.49 -3.22
N GLY A 179 -13.86 13.40 -4.52
CA GLY A 179 -14.21 12.14 -5.20
C GLY A 179 -13.65 12.06 -6.63
N HIS A 180 -13.35 10.84 -7.10
CA HIS A 180 -13.05 10.46 -8.48
C HIS A 180 -14.20 9.61 -9.03
N VAL A 181 -14.37 9.59 -10.36
CA VAL A 181 -15.21 8.58 -11.05
C VAL A 181 -14.30 7.43 -11.50
N SER A 182 -13.42 6.98 -10.61
CA SER A 182 -12.47 5.90 -10.83
C SER A 182 -12.01 5.33 -9.49
N MET A 183 -11.43 4.14 -9.51
CA MET A 183 -10.79 3.55 -8.34
C MET A 183 -9.52 4.32 -8.02
N LEU A 184 -9.46 4.97 -6.85
CA LEU A 184 -8.22 5.49 -6.33
C LEU A 184 -7.27 4.33 -5.98
N SER A 185 -6.00 4.57 -6.20
CA SER A 185 -4.91 3.63 -5.94
C SER A 185 -3.90 4.20 -4.96
N ASP A 186 -3.70 5.52 -4.95
CA ASP A 186 -2.78 6.19 -4.03
C ASP A 186 -3.20 7.63 -3.70
N VAL A 187 -2.70 8.15 -2.59
CA VAL A 187 -2.96 9.50 -2.09
C VAL A 187 -1.76 10.07 -1.33
N ALA A 188 -1.41 11.32 -1.61
CA ALA A 188 -0.32 12.03 -0.95
C ALA A 188 -0.74 13.46 -0.55
N ILE A 189 -0.43 13.85 0.69
CA ILE A 189 -0.46 15.26 1.11
C ILE A 189 0.91 15.89 0.84
N VAL A 190 0.90 17.06 0.21
CA VAL A 190 2.10 17.82 -0.16
C VAL A 190 1.93 19.28 0.18
N SER A 191 3.03 20.02 0.21
CA SER A 191 3.02 21.47 0.44
C SER A 191 3.83 22.20 -0.61
N ASN A 192 3.30 23.34 -1.09
CA ASN A 192 4.06 24.32 -1.85
C ASN A 192 3.85 25.70 -1.22
N ASP A 193 4.94 26.40 -0.86
CA ASP A 193 4.92 27.73 -0.24
C ASP A 193 3.93 27.84 0.94
N LYS A 194 4.00 26.90 1.88
CA LYS A 194 3.11 26.77 3.07
C LYS A 194 1.64 26.45 2.78
N LYS A 195 1.24 26.36 1.51
CA LYS A 195 -0.11 25.90 1.14
C LYS A 195 -0.09 24.39 0.91
N LYS A 196 -1.03 23.70 1.55
CA LYS A 196 -1.21 22.25 1.43
C LYS A 196 -2.06 21.88 0.21
N PHE A 197 -1.72 20.76 -0.40
CA PHE A 197 -2.43 20.13 -1.50
C PHE A 197 -2.57 18.64 -1.24
N ILE A 198 -3.53 18.04 -1.93
CA ILE A 198 -3.72 16.60 -1.99
C ILE A 198 -3.55 16.15 -3.43
N ILE A 199 -2.71 15.13 -3.63
CA ILE A 199 -2.49 14.48 -4.90
C ILE A 199 -3.12 13.10 -4.83
N THR A 200 -3.96 12.76 -5.81
CA THR A 200 -4.62 11.47 -5.91
C THR A 200 -4.33 10.82 -7.25
N GLY A 201 -3.99 9.52 -7.21
CA GLY A 201 -3.73 8.68 -8.37
C GLY A 201 -4.84 7.66 -8.53
N ASP A 202 -5.22 7.34 -9.76
CA ASP A 202 -6.29 6.40 -10.02
C ASP A 202 -5.99 5.37 -11.13
N ARG A 203 -6.94 4.45 -11.28
CA ARG A 203 -6.92 3.38 -12.27
C ARG A 203 -7.04 3.88 -13.71
N ASP A 204 -7.58 5.08 -13.91
CA ASP A 204 -7.85 5.68 -15.22
C ASP A 204 -6.80 6.73 -15.60
N GLU A 205 -5.55 6.49 -15.19
CA GLU A 205 -4.36 7.27 -15.58
C GLU A 205 -4.29 8.68 -14.98
N HIS A 206 -5.27 9.09 -14.17
CA HIS A 206 -5.28 10.45 -13.65
C HIS A 206 -4.41 10.59 -12.42
N ILE A 207 -3.60 11.64 -12.43
CA ILE A 207 -3.03 12.23 -11.23
C ILE A 207 -3.67 13.61 -11.05
N ARG A 208 -4.50 13.76 -10.02
CA ARG A 208 -5.22 15.01 -9.74
C ARG A 208 -4.61 15.72 -8.55
N ILE A 209 -4.38 17.02 -8.70
CA ILE A 209 -3.90 17.90 -7.64
C ILE A 209 -5.05 18.82 -7.22
N SER A 210 -5.42 18.77 -5.95
CA SER A 210 -6.47 19.62 -5.37
C SER A 210 -5.93 20.39 -4.17
N ASN A 211 -6.53 21.53 -3.83
CA ASN A 211 -6.19 22.22 -2.59
C ASN A 211 -6.48 21.32 -1.37
N TYR A 212 -5.77 21.50 -0.26
CA TYR A 212 -6.12 20.85 1.00
C TYR A 212 -6.16 21.89 2.13
N PRO A 213 -7.19 21.90 3.01
CA PRO A 213 -8.32 20.96 3.11
C PRO A 213 -9.51 21.23 2.16
N LYS A 214 -9.51 22.32 1.39
CA LYS A 214 -10.59 22.67 0.43
C LYS A 214 -10.47 21.88 -0.87
N SER A 215 -10.49 20.56 -0.80
CA SER A 215 -10.16 19.63 -1.90
C SER A 215 -11.20 19.50 -3.01
N PHE A 216 -12.37 20.11 -2.85
CA PHE A 216 -13.28 20.34 -3.97
C PHE A 216 -12.71 21.33 -5.00
N VAL A 217 -11.68 22.13 -4.65
CA VAL A 217 -10.99 23.02 -5.59
C VAL A 217 -9.83 22.26 -6.24
N ILE A 218 -10.06 21.80 -7.46
CA ILE A 218 -9.04 21.17 -8.29
C ILE A 218 -8.07 22.26 -8.79
N LYS A 219 -6.78 22.03 -8.60
CA LYS A 219 -5.70 22.91 -9.07
C LYS A 219 -5.25 22.50 -10.48
N ASN A 220 -4.95 21.21 -10.68
CA ASN A 220 -4.37 20.71 -11.92
C ASN A 220 -4.54 19.20 -12.08
N PHE A 221 -4.27 18.70 -13.29
CA PHE A 221 -4.09 17.29 -13.60
C PHE A 221 -2.70 17.09 -14.23
N LEU A 222 -2.04 15.99 -13.91
CA LEU A 222 -0.78 15.59 -14.56
C LEU A 222 -1.07 14.50 -15.59
N PHE A 223 -1.07 14.87 -16.86
CA PHE A 223 -1.31 13.94 -17.99
C PHE A 223 0.02 13.43 -18.53
N GLY A 224 0.22 12.11 -18.51
CA GLY A 224 1.42 11.49 -19.09
C GLY A 224 1.54 9.98 -18.92
N HIS A 225 0.75 9.39 -18.02
CA HIS A 225 0.52 7.95 -17.94
C HIS A 225 -0.50 7.49 -19.00
N HIS A 226 -0.33 6.27 -19.48
CA HIS A 226 -1.26 5.58 -20.41
C HIS A 226 -1.85 4.31 -19.79
N GLU A 227 -1.45 4.00 -18.56
CA GLU A 227 -1.99 2.93 -17.73
C GLU A 227 -2.31 3.44 -16.32
N PHE A 228 -2.93 2.58 -15.50
CA PHE A 228 -3.23 2.90 -14.10
C PHE A 228 -2.01 3.43 -13.36
N VAL A 229 -2.21 4.39 -12.46
CA VAL A 229 -1.18 4.85 -11.52
C VAL A 229 -1.31 4.01 -10.26
N SER A 230 -0.21 3.50 -9.70
CA SER A 230 -0.21 2.70 -8.46
C SER A 230 0.63 3.30 -7.35
N CYS A 231 1.55 4.21 -7.67
CA CYS A 231 2.45 4.85 -6.70
C CYS A 231 2.57 6.35 -6.97
N LEU A 232 2.42 7.15 -5.91
CA LEU A 232 2.68 8.59 -5.85
C LEU A 232 3.72 8.87 -4.77
N HIS A 233 4.98 9.04 -5.18
CA HIS A 233 6.08 9.23 -4.25
C HIS A 233 6.59 10.67 -4.29
N VAL A 234 6.64 11.32 -3.14
CA VAL A 234 7.12 12.70 -2.99
C VAL A 234 8.46 12.65 -2.26
N PRO A 235 9.58 12.99 -2.92
CA PRO A 235 10.89 12.91 -2.29
C PRO A 235 11.05 13.87 -1.10
N ASN A 236 11.63 13.39 0.00
CA ASN A 236 11.90 14.22 1.17
C ASN A 236 12.88 15.37 0.87
N PHE A 237 13.81 15.18 -0.06
CA PHE A 237 14.80 16.18 -0.44
C PHE A 237 14.25 17.32 -1.30
N ASP A 238 13.10 17.13 -1.97
CA ASP A 238 12.44 18.17 -2.77
C ASP A 238 10.94 17.90 -2.86
N GLN A 239 10.17 18.61 -2.03
CA GLN A 239 8.71 18.50 -1.96
C GLN A 239 8.00 19.11 -3.17
N SER A 240 8.70 19.79 -4.09
CA SER A 240 8.12 20.26 -5.36
C SER A 240 8.06 19.17 -6.43
N LEU A 241 8.70 18.02 -6.17
CA LEU A 241 8.75 16.89 -7.08
C LEU A 241 7.72 15.83 -6.72
N LEU A 242 7.26 15.13 -7.76
CA LEU A 242 6.45 13.92 -7.63
C LEU A 242 7.05 12.88 -8.57
N ILE A 243 7.24 11.66 -8.09
CA ILE A 243 7.58 10.49 -8.89
C ILE A 243 6.36 9.58 -8.90
N SER A 244 5.78 9.36 -10.08
CA SER A 244 4.65 8.45 -10.24
C SER A 244 5.03 7.21 -11.03
N GLY A 245 4.45 6.09 -10.64
CA GLY A 245 4.63 4.79 -11.27
C GLY A 245 3.30 4.03 -11.33
N GLY A 246 3.22 3.08 -12.24
CA GLY A 246 1.95 2.45 -12.58
C GLY A 246 2.11 1.21 -13.45
N GLY A 247 1.15 1.04 -14.36
CA GLY A 247 1.18 -0.01 -15.38
C GLY A 247 1.97 0.32 -16.64
N ASP A 248 2.51 1.54 -16.74
CA ASP A 248 3.37 1.96 -17.85
C ASP A 248 4.77 1.31 -17.76
N ASP A 249 5.49 1.34 -18.87
CA ASP A 249 6.87 0.87 -18.96
C ASP A 249 7.90 1.90 -18.44
N TYR A 250 7.43 3.01 -17.87
CA TYR A 250 8.24 4.10 -17.35
C TYR A 250 7.65 4.67 -16.06
N LEU A 251 8.50 5.34 -15.29
CA LEU A 251 8.07 6.28 -14.25
C LEU A 251 8.01 7.69 -14.82
N CYS A 252 7.19 8.56 -14.22
CA CYS A 252 7.20 9.98 -14.53
C CYS A 252 7.72 10.79 -13.34
N LEU A 253 8.71 11.65 -13.59
CA LEU A 253 9.17 12.67 -12.66
C LEU A 253 8.52 14.00 -13.02
N TRP A 254 7.84 14.63 -12.08
CA TRP A 254 7.08 15.85 -12.29
C TRP A 254 7.58 16.97 -11.38
N ARG A 255 7.45 18.21 -11.86
CA ARG A 255 7.19 19.35 -10.98
C ARG A 255 5.68 19.48 -10.84
N TRP A 256 5.13 18.92 -9.77
CA TRP A 256 3.69 18.70 -9.66
C TRP A 256 2.93 20.03 -9.57
N TYR A 257 3.52 21.05 -8.91
CA TYR A 257 2.85 22.33 -8.74
C TYR A 257 2.67 23.07 -10.08
N GLU A 258 3.68 23.04 -10.93
CA GLU A 258 3.69 23.64 -12.27
C GLU A 258 2.96 22.77 -13.30
N GLY A 259 2.76 21.48 -13.01
CA GLY A 259 2.17 20.54 -13.96
C GLY A 259 3.14 20.08 -15.05
N GLN A 260 4.45 20.19 -14.81
CA GLN A 260 5.47 19.90 -15.81
C GLN A 260 6.00 18.49 -15.66
N LEU A 261 5.92 17.69 -16.72
CA LEU A 261 6.67 16.44 -16.85
C LEU A 261 8.14 16.77 -17.09
N VAL A 262 9.01 16.39 -16.14
CA VAL A 262 10.45 16.66 -16.18
C VAL A 262 11.20 15.55 -16.90
N ALA A 263 10.89 14.30 -16.57
CA ALA A 263 11.53 13.13 -17.17
C ALA A 263 10.58 11.92 -17.19
N LYS A 264 10.78 11.04 -18.19
CA LYS A 264 10.30 9.66 -18.17
C LYS A 264 11.49 8.73 -17.91
N ILE A 265 11.34 7.82 -16.95
CA ILE A 265 12.40 6.90 -16.52
C ILE A 265 12.03 5.52 -17.05
N GLU A 266 12.65 5.12 -18.16
CA GLU A 266 12.35 3.86 -18.83
C GLU A 266 12.77 2.65 -18.00
N LEU A 267 11.83 1.72 -17.79
CA LEU A 267 12.03 0.51 -16.99
C LEU A 267 12.16 -0.75 -17.85
N ARG A 268 11.57 -0.74 -19.05
CA ARG A 268 11.41 -1.92 -19.91
C ARG A 268 12.70 -2.71 -20.10
N GLU A 269 13.77 -2.06 -20.57
CA GLU A 269 15.04 -2.75 -20.84
C GLU A 269 15.70 -3.29 -19.57
N LEU A 270 15.58 -2.57 -18.45
CA LEU A 270 16.20 -2.92 -17.17
C LEU A 270 15.48 -4.09 -16.49
N ILE A 271 14.16 -4.16 -16.60
CA ILE A 271 13.34 -5.18 -15.93
C ILE A 271 13.04 -6.39 -16.81
N ALA A 272 13.15 -6.27 -18.15
CA ALA A 272 12.87 -7.36 -19.10
C ALA A 272 13.50 -8.71 -18.73
N PRO A 273 14.76 -8.79 -18.25
CA PRO A 273 15.38 -10.06 -17.84
C PRO A 273 14.66 -10.77 -16.68
N PHE A 274 13.87 -10.04 -15.89
CA PHE A 274 13.16 -10.54 -14.71
C PHE A 274 11.66 -10.77 -14.95
N LEU A 275 11.18 -10.49 -16.17
CA LEU A 275 9.78 -10.73 -16.52
C LEU A 275 9.57 -12.18 -16.97
N THR A 276 8.68 -12.87 -16.27
CA THR A 276 8.26 -14.25 -16.53
C THR A 276 6.88 -14.31 -17.19
N ASP A 277 6.37 -15.53 -17.44
CA ASP A 277 5.02 -15.72 -17.97
C ASP A 277 3.92 -15.25 -17.01
N SER A 278 4.23 -15.07 -15.72
CA SER A 278 3.32 -14.45 -14.75
C SER A 278 3.01 -12.98 -15.04
N HIS A 279 3.78 -12.35 -15.92
CA HIS A 279 3.57 -10.98 -16.39
C HIS A 279 2.79 -10.93 -17.72
N LEU A 280 2.46 -12.08 -18.32
CA LEU A 280 1.61 -12.09 -19.49
C LEU A 280 0.17 -11.68 -19.10
N PRO A 281 -0.58 -11.08 -20.04
CA PRO A 281 -2.01 -10.90 -19.88
C PRO A 281 -2.72 -12.22 -19.53
N PRO A 282 -3.85 -12.17 -18.81
CA PRO A 282 -4.70 -13.34 -18.63
C PRO A 282 -5.04 -13.97 -19.98
N GLU A 283 -5.13 -15.31 -20.03
CA GLU A 283 -5.29 -16.11 -21.25
C GLU A 283 -6.35 -15.55 -22.23
N ARG A 284 -7.48 -15.06 -21.71
CA ARG A 284 -8.56 -14.47 -22.53
C ARG A 284 -8.20 -13.19 -23.29
N PHE A 285 -7.10 -12.53 -22.93
CA PHE A 285 -6.56 -11.33 -23.58
C PHE A 285 -5.21 -11.59 -24.25
N LEU A 286 -4.71 -12.82 -24.19
CA LEU A 286 -3.42 -13.18 -24.74
C LEU A 286 -3.50 -13.19 -26.27
N THR A 287 -2.50 -12.59 -26.89
CA THR A 287 -2.26 -12.57 -28.33
C THR A 287 -0.86 -13.11 -28.59
N GLU A 288 -0.56 -13.48 -29.85
CA GLU A 288 0.78 -13.97 -30.24
C GLU A 288 1.91 -12.98 -29.94
N THR A 289 1.60 -11.69 -29.81
CA THR A 289 2.54 -10.59 -29.57
C THR A 289 2.33 -9.88 -28.22
N SER A 290 1.56 -10.49 -27.31
CA SER A 290 1.29 -9.88 -26.00
C SER A 290 2.58 -9.64 -25.22
N PRO A 291 2.89 -8.38 -24.84
CA PRO A 291 4.08 -8.09 -24.05
C PRO A 291 3.89 -8.57 -22.62
N LYS A 292 5.01 -8.89 -21.96
CA LYS A 292 5.03 -9.05 -20.51
C LYS A 292 4.85 -7.67 -19.87
N GLU A 293 3.84 -7.54 -19.03
CA GLU A 293 3.38 -6.26 -18.48
C GLU A 293 4.13 -5.88 -17.21
N ILE A 294 4.47 -4.60 -17.08
CA ILE A 294 5.12 -4.05 -15.90
C ILE A 294 4.05 -3.50 -14.96
N SER A 295 4.22 -3.69 -13.64
CA SER A 295 3.38 -3.06 -12.63
C SER A 295 4.28 -2.56 -11.50
N VAL A 296 4.40 -1.25 -11.35
CA VAL A 296 5.25 -0.65 -10.30
C VAL A 296 4.59 -0.87 -8.93
N ALA A 297 5.34 -1.47 -8.00
CA ALA A 297 4.83 -1.85 -6.68
C ALA A 297 5.28 -0.92 -5.56
N ARG A 298 6.51 -0.40 -5.63
CA ARG A 298 7.06 0.50 -4.62
C ARG A 298 8.09 1.44 -5.23
N ILE A 299 8.04 2.68 -4.78
CA ILE A 299 9.03 3.72 -5.07
C ILE A 299 9.55 4.22 -3.72
N LEU A 300 10.87 4.34 -3.58
CA LEU A 300 11.52 4.97 -2.43
C LEU A 300 12.56 5.96 -2.94
N THR A 301 12.85 6.98 -2.13
CA THR A 301 13.97 7.89 -2.40
C THR A 301 14.69 8.27 -1.12
N PHE A 302 15.98 8.55 -1.23
CA PHE A 302 16.80 9.12 -0.15
C PHE A 302 17.95 9.92 -0.76
N THR A 303 18.67 10.67 0.07
CA THR A 303 19.88 11.40 -0.35
C THR A 303 21.10 10.74 0.26
N ASN A 304 22.10 10.43 -0.56
CA ASN A 304 23.41 10.02 -0.06
C ASN A 304 24.03 11.19 0.71
N LYS A 305 24.27 11.02 2.02
CA LYS A 305 24.77 12.08 2.90
C LYS A 305 26.22 12.50 2.58
N LYS A 306 27.00 11.60 2.00
CA LYS A 306 28.40 11.85 1.62
C LYS A 306 28.53 12.60 0.28
N THR A 307 27.75 12.22 -0.72
CA THR A 307 27.86 12.78 -2.09
C THR A 307 26.83 13.86 -2.39
N GLY A 308 25.74 13.93 -1.63
CA GLY A 308 24.57 14.78 -1.92
C GLY A 308 23.71 14.28 -3.08
N LEU A 309 24.01 13.08 -3.61
CA LEU A 309 23.28 12.49 -4.72
C LEU A 309 21.92 11.99 -4.25
N ASN A 310 20.86 12.31 -4.99
CA ASN A 310 19.53 11.81 -4.73
C ASN A 310 19.36 10.44 -5.39
N ILE A 311 18.86 9.48 -4.64
CA ILE A 311 18.72 8.09 -5.06
C ILE A 311 17.24 7.74 -5.14
N LEU A 312 16.88 7.03 -6.20
CA LEU A 312 15.56 6.48 -6.47
C LEU A 312 15.65 4.95 -6.52
N VAL A 313 14.82 4.27 -5.75
CA VAL A 313 14.72 2.82 -5.67
C VAL A 313 13.33 2.38 -6.15
N VAL A 314 13.29 1.44 -7.09
CA VAL A 314 12.05 1.03 -7.77
C VAL A 314 11.89 -0.48 -7.71
N LEU A 315 10.72 -0.93 -7.28
CA LEU A 315 10.29 -2.32 -7.30
C LEU A 315 9.13 -2.48 -8.27
N CYS A 316 9.24 -3.46 -9.17
CA CYS A 316 8.14 -3.94 -9.99
C CYS A 316 7.59 -5.25 -9.41
N GLU A 317 6.26 -5.36 -9.39
CA GLU A 317 5.52 -6.53 -8.90
C GLU A 317 6.01 -7.82 -9.55
N GLN A 318 6.10 -8.91 -8.78
CA GLN A 318 6.51 -10.25 -9.24
C GLN A 318 7.91 -10.36 -9.87
N THR A 319 8.82 -9.44 -9.55
CA THR A 319 10.20 -9.51 -10.04
C THR A 319 11.18 -9.85 -8.92
N LYS A 320 12.29 -10.49 -9.31
CA LYS A 320 13.45 -10.77 -8.44
C LYS A 320 14.46 -9.62 -8.48
N ALA A 321 14.00 -8.41 -8.77
CA ALA A 321 14.88 -7.28 -9.01
C ALA A 321 14.38 -6.00 -8.35
N VAL A 322 15.34 -5.21 -7.86
CA VAL A 322 15.14 -3.84 -7.43
C VAL A 322 16.07 -2.95 -8.24
N LEU A 323 15.52 -1.91 -8.86
CA LEU A 323 16.25 -0.98 -9.71
C LEU A 323 16.65 0.26 -8.91
N LEU A 324 17.89 0.69 -9.08
CA LEU A 324 18.47 1.86 -8.45
C LEU A 324 18.82 2.91 -9.52
N PHE A 325 18.45 4.15 -9.25
CA PHE A 325 18.75 5.29 -10.11
C PHE A 325 19.29 6.44 -9.28
N GLU A 326 20.13 7.27 -9.90
CA GLU A 326 20.44 8.60 -9.40
C GLU A 326 19.54 9.64 -10.05
N ILE A 327 19.20 10.68 -9.29
CA ILE A 327 18.57 11.91 -9.76
C ILE A 327 19.56 13.04 -9.50
N ASP A 328 20.09 13.64 -10.56
CA ASP A 328 21.03 14.74 -10.45
C ASP A 328 20.33 16.08 -10.12
N ALA A 329 21.12 17.12 -9.87
CA ALA A 329 20.60 18.47 -9.58
C ALA A 329 19.84 19.11 -10.75
N LYS A 330 19.99 18.61 -11.98
CA LYS A 330 19.25 19.02 -13.17
C LYS A 330 18.00 18.16 -13.40
N LEU A 331 17.69 17.25 -12.49
CA LEU A 331 16.61 16.28 -12.56
C LEU A 331 16.76 15.27 -13.72
N SER A 332 17.98 15.08 -14.21
CA SER A 332 18.33 13.96 -15.09
C SER A 332 18.39 12.69 -14.25
N VAL A 333 17.86 11.60 -14.79
CA VAL A 333 17.82 10.31 -14.10
C VAL A 333 18.71 9.31 -14.82
N ARG A 334 19.57 8.62 -14.08
CA ARG A 334 20.48 7.60 -14.63
C ARG A 334 20.42 6.33 -13.79
N HIS A 335 20.36 5.18 -14.46
CA HIS A 335 20.45 3.88 -13.79
C HIS A 335 21.83 3.66 -13.16
N LEU A 336 21.84 3.21 -11.91
CA LEU A 336 23.06 2.90 -11.13
C LEU A 336 23.27 1.41 -10.99
N GLN A 337 22.21 0.68 -10.60
CA GLN A 337 22.31 -0.71 -10.21
C GLN A 337 20.99 -1.45 -10.42
N THR A 338 21.08 -2.73 -10.76
CA THR A 338 19.97 -3.68 -10.63
C THR A 338 20.35 -4.72 -9.59
N ILE A 339 19.71 -4.68 -8.42
CA ILE A 339 19.90 -5.68 -7.38
C ILE A 339 19.07 -6.91 -7.77
N SER A 340 19.71 -8.07 -7.86
CA SER A 340 19.03 -9.33 -8.19
C SER A 340 18.94 -10.22 -6.95
N TYR A 341 17.80 -10.89 -6.81
CA TYR A 341 17.46 -11.75 -5.67
C TYR A 341 17.18 -13.19 -6.12
N GLU A 342 17.20 -14.14 -5.17
CA GLU A 342 16.80 -15.53 -5.47
C GLU A 342 15.28 -15.65 -5.64
N ASP A 343 14.52 -14.90 -4.86
CA ASP A 343 13.06 -14.92 -4.81
C ASP A 343 12.45 -13.55 -5.14
N ASN A 344 11.18 -13.54 -5.52
CA ASN A 344 10.49 -12.29 -5.87
C ASN A 344 10.39 -11.38 -4.65
N VAL A 345 10.56 -10.08 -4.85
CA VAL A 345 10.41 -9.07 -3.79
C VAL A 345 8.94 -8.66 -3.72
N LEU A 346 8.37 -8.65 -2.51
CA LEU A 346 6.99 -8.27 -2.23
C LEU A 346 6.86 -6.81 -1.85
N ASP A 347 7.68 -6.38 -0.89
CA ASP A 347 7.74 -4.99 -0.43
C ASP A 347 9.15 -4.67 0.07
N MET A 348 9.44 -3.38 0.18
CA MET A 348 10.73 -2.89 0.65
C MET A 348 10.61 -1.58 1.42
N CYS A 349 11.55 -1.36 2.34
CA CYS A 349 11.73 -0.10 3.05
C CYS A 349 13.22 0.23 3.19
N TYR A 350 13.55 1.52 3.19
CA TYR A 350 14.91 2.00 3.38
C TYR A 350 15.04 2.73 4.71
N ILE A 351 16.08 2.41 5.46
CA ILE A 351 16.41 2.99 6.75
C ILE A 351 17.60 3.92 6.57
N GLU A 352 17.35 5.22 6.59
CA GLU A 352 18.40 6.24 6.38
C GLU A 352 19.37 6.38 7.56
N ALA A 353 18.95 6.00 8.78
CA ALA A 353 19.82 6.00 9.95
C ALA A 353 20.95 4.96 9.83
N THR A 354 20.67 3.82 9.19
CA THR A 354 21.61 2.72 9.04
C THR A 354 22.04 2.49 7.59
N ASN A 355 21.59 3.29 6.63
CA ASN A 355 21.83 3.09 5.20
C ASN A 355 21.45 1.66 4.73
N THR A 356 20.35 1.11 5.25
CA THR A 356 19.96 -0.29 4.99
C THR A 356 18.65 -0.34 4.21
N LEU A 357 18.63 -1.05 3.08
CA LEU A 357 17.41 -1.48 2.41
C LEU A 357 17.01 -2.85 2.95
N ILE A 358 15.79 -2.98 3.44
CA ILE A 358 15.17 -4.25 3.82
C ILE A 358 14.14 -4.59 2.76
N SER A 359 14.13 -5.84 2.31
CA SER A 359 13.15 -6.38 1.37
C SER A 359 12.46 -7.62 1.95
N ALA A 360 11.15 -7.71 1.77
CA ALA A 360 10.35 -8.89 2.06
C ALA A 360 10.21 -9.75 0.79
N HIS A 361 10.30 -11.07 0.93
CA HIS A 361 10.38 -11.99 -0.21
C HIS A 361 9.24 -13.01 -0.23
N ASP A 362 8.77 -13.31 -1.44
CA ASP A 362 7.93 -14.46 -1.73
C ASP A 362 8.81 -15.72 -1.86
N SER A 363 9.28 -16.22 -0.72
CA SER A 363 10.10 -17.42 -0.63
C SER A 363 9.33 -18.57 -0.02
N ASP A 364 9.58 -19.78 -0.53
CA ASP A 364 9.12 -21.01 0.09
C ASP A 364 10.07 -21.48 1.23
N LYS A 365 11.21 -20.80 1.38
CA LYS A 365 12.20 -21.01 2.45
C LYS A 365 11.90 -20.07 3.62
N ASN A 366 12.57 -20.27 4.76
CA ASN A 366 12.44 -19.37 5.91
C ASN A 366 13.16 -18.01 5.70
N GLN A 367 13.84 -17.81 4.58
CA GLN A 367 14.49 -16.56 4.19
C GLN A 367 13.47 -15.56 3.63
N LEU A 368 12.62 -15.01 4.51
CA LEU A 368 11.56 -14.09 4.12
C LEU A 368 12.00 -12.62 4.06
N PHE A 369 13.18 -12.30 4.60
CA PHE A 369 13.76 -10.96 4.60
C PHE A 369 15.20 -11.01 4.11
N GLN A 370 15.60 -9.95 3.39
CA GLN A 370 16.99 -9.71 3.05
C GLN A 370 17.36 -8.26 3.31
N GLN A 371 18.61 -8.04 3.68
CA GLN A 371 19.19 -6.72 3.89
C GLN A 371 20.25 -6.42 2.84
N GLN A 372 20.27 -5.18 2.40
CA GLN A 372 21.30 -4.62 1.54
C GLN A 372 21.83 -3.34 2.18
N LYS A 373 23.15 -3.18 2.23
CA LYS A 373 23.80 -1.97 2.75
C LYS A 373 24.13 -1.03 1.61
N PHE A 374 23.68 0.21 1.70
CA PHE A 374 24.07 1.26 0.77
C PHE A 374 25.49 1.74 1.10
N ASP A 375 26.39 1.59 0.14
CA ASP A 375 27.74 2.13 0.18
C ASP A 375 27.73 3.56 -0.37
N GLU A 376 27.97 4.51 0.51
CA GLU A 376 27.97 5.93 0.20
C GLU A 376 29.12 6.36 -0.73
N GLU A 377 30.16 5.55 -0.88
CA GLU A 377 31.27 5.83 -1.80
C GLU A 377 30.95 5.42 -3.22
N THR A 378 30.36 4.24 -3.38
CA THR A 378 30.07 3.67 -4.70
C THR A 378 28.66 3.99 -5.19
N ASN A 379 27.79 4.54 -4.33
CA ASN A 379 26.36 4.77 -4.56
C ASN A 379 25.57 3.49 -4.91
N ASN A 380 26.03 2.34 -4.42
CA ASN A 380 25.42 1.05 -4.70
C ASN A 380 25.07 0.31 -3.42
N PHE A 381 24.12 -0.60 -3.53
CA PHE A 381 23.79 -1.55 -2.49
C PHE A 381 24.68 -2.80 -2.59
N THR A 382 25.10 -3.31 -1.43
CA THR A 382 25.82 -4.57 -1.31
C THR A 382 25.10 -5.50 -0.33
N PRO A 383 25.02 -6.82 -0.60
CA PRO A 383 24.38 -7.75 0.32
C PRO A 383 25.08 -7.75 1.66
N THR A 384 24.31 -7.76 2.75
CA THR A 384 24.87 -8.00 4.08
C THR A 384 25.07 -9.48 4.32
N THR A 385 25.99 -9.82 5.22
CA THR A 385 26.15 -11.20 5.74
C THR A 385 25.15 -11.52 6.86
N GLU A 386 24.48 -10.49 7.40
CA GLU A 386 23.52 -10.63 8.50
C GLU A 386 22.19 -11.16 7.94
N THR A 387 21.77 -12.33 8.42
CA THR A 387 20.48 -12.89 8.04
C THR A 387 19.38 -12.41 8.99
N MET A 388 18.18 -12.25 8.46
CA MET A 388 16.98 -11.90 9.22
C MET A 388 16.12 -13.14 9.52
N ASP A 389 16.73 -14.33 9.54
CA ASP A 389 15.99 -15.59 9.72
C ASP A 389 15.29 -15.64 11.08
N ALA A 390 15.95 -15.18 12.15
CA ALA A 390 15.34 -15.09 13.48
C ALA A 390 14.11 -14.15 13.51
N VAL A 391 14.14 -13.08 12.72
CA VAL A 391 13.01 -12.15 12.54
C VAL A 391 11.88 -12.83 11.77
N ALA A 392 12.22 -13.62 10.74
CA ALA A 392 11.24 -14.37 9.96
C ALA A 392 10.53 -15.47 10.79
N GLU A 393 11.22 -16.10 11.74
CA GLU A 393 10.62 -17.09 12.66
C GLU A 393 9.56 -16.50 13.61
N LEU A 394 9.55 -15.17 13.82
CA LEU A 394 8.49 -14.50 14.59
C LEU A 394 7.14 -14.47 13.87
N ASN A 395 7.11 -14.88 12.60
CA ASN A 395 5.88 -15.00 11.83
C ASN A 395 4.96 -16.09 12.41
N PRO A 396 3.76 -15.74 12.91
CA PRO A 396 2.87 -16.71 13.55
C PRO A 396 2.04 -17.54 12.57
N ILE A 397 2.20 -17.34 11.25
CA ILE A 397 1.38 -17.96 10.21
C ILE A 397 2.17 -19.03 9.47
N ASP A 398 1.97 -20.28 9.89
CA ASP A 398 2.40 -21.45 9.15
C ASP A 398 1.38 -21.87 8.10
N VAL A 399 1.88 -22.34 6.96
CA VAL A 399 1.10 -22.90 5.86
C VAL A 399 1.71 -24.23 5.40
N ASN A 400 0.88 -25.12 4.86
CA ASN A 400 1.29 -26.46 4.45
C ASN A 400 1.98 -26.46 3.09
N SER A 401 1.57 -25.56 2.19
CA SER A 401 2.08 -25.45 0.83
C SER A 401 1.95 -24.03 0.29
N ARG A 402 2.64 -23.75 -0.82
CA ARG A 402 2.49 -22.50 -1.58
C ARG A 402 1.06 -22.25 -2.06
N ASN A 403 0.27 -23.30 -2.29
CA ASN A 403 -1.14 -23.17 -2.68
C ASN A 403 -2.02 -22.58 -1.57
N ASP A 404 -1.53 -22.60 -0.32
CA ASP A 404 -2.22 -22.01 0.83
C ASP A 404 -1.82 -20.54 1.05
N PHE A 405 -0.91 -19.99 0.23
CA PHE A 405 -0.61 -18.57 0.24
C PHE A 405 -1.84 -17.79 -0.20
N LEU A 406 -2.13 -16.71 0.51
CA LEU A 406 -3.07 -15.74 -0.01
C LEU A 406 -2.46 -15.03 -1.23
N PRO A 407 -3.26 -14.54 -2.19
CA PRO A 407 -2.75 -13.70 -3.27
C PRO A 407 -1.81 -12.61 -2.76
N LEU A 408 -0.55 -12.63 -3.20
CA LEU A 408 0.49 -11.69 -2.79
C LEU A 408 0.58 -10.48 -3.74
N TYR A 409 0.09 -10.66 -4.97
CA TYR A 409 0.21 -9.74 -6.08
C TYR A 409 -1.18 -9.35 -6.55
N TYR A 410 -1.43 -8.05 -6.66
CA TYR A 410 -2.74 -7.49 -6.99
C TYR A 410 -2.66 -6.18 -7.80
N ILE A 411 -1.48 -5.57 -7.95
CA ILE A 411 -1.33 -4.28 -8.60
C ILE A 411 -1.63 -4.42 -10.10
N ASN A 412 -1.15 -5.50 -10.72
CA ASN A 412 -1.47 -5.84 -12.10
C ASN A 412 -2.97 -5.97 -12.40
N THR A 413 -3.82 -6.22 -11.39
CA THR A 413 -5.29 -6.30 -11.55
C THR A 413 -5.93 -4.94 -11.79
N LEU A 414 -5.21 -3.84 -11.53
CA LEU A 414 -5.65 -2.48 -11.85
C LEU A 414 -5.65 -2.24 -13.36
N ARG A 415 -4.86 -2.97 -14.15
CA ARG A 415 -4.81 -2.80 -15.60
C ARG A 415 -6.19 -2.92 -16.22
N LYS A 416 -6.53 -1.93 -17.05
CA LYS A 416 -7.74 -2.01 -17.86
C LYS A 416 -7.53 -3.06 -18.93
N ARG A 417 -8.51 -3.93 -19.07
CA ARG A 417 -8.62 -4.84 -20.18
C ARG A 417 -9.85 -4.34 -20.90
N SER A 418 -9.71 -3.81 -22.11
CA SER A 418 -10.85 -3.35 -22.89
C SER A 418 -11.94 -4.43 -22.85
N GLU A 419 -13.16 -4.05 -22.48
CA GLU A 419 -14.33 -4.76 -22.97
C GLU A 419 -14.32 -4.48 -24.48
N HIS A 420 -13.84 -5.43 -25.28
CA HIS A 420 -14.15 -5.45 -26.70
C HIS A 420 -15.60 -5.85 -26.89
#